data_AF-A0A9E5WI55-F1
#
_entry.id   AF-A0A9E5WI55-F1
#
_cell.length_a   1.000
_cell.length_b   1.000
_cell.length_c   1.000
_cell.angle_alpha   90.00
_cell.angle_beta   90.00
_cell.angle_gamma   90.00
#
_symmetry.space_group_name_H-M   'P 1'
#
loop_
_entity.id
_entity.type
_entity.pdbx_description
1 polymer ?
#
loop_
_entity_poly.entity_id
_entity_poly.type
_entity_poly.pdbx_seq_one_letter_code
_entity_poly.pdbx_strand_id
1 'polypeptide(L)'
;MAENDDRLNALKQSAERLQQEHEALTSSTGTSLSGWQSEFTDAQTSRAEEYSLAKIERGEEFGEAVREIRAKASTKLIETTKKHNEAFKTAFDSFGTDVNSKTGDIEEKHKKILEIYELVAADGVAGGYKKGADDAKSAAFNWSVVSMACVILGWVMFKGRLGFGIANGGGLDWPVMVTTVSITAVIFVAAQFASGQSRLHRVNEQRMRWFSLEVKAIDPFISSLPVEMQQELKKQLSERLFGQDRVADDNLKSGIDILTVEKMMNSLSKSFGEALKAVTRK
;
A
#
# COMPACT_ATOMS: atom_id res chain seq x y z
N MET A 1 -61.39 63.72 -123.17
CA MET A 1 -62.16 62.72 -122.40
C MET A 1 -61.46 61.36 -122.41
N ALA A 2 -60.97 60.87 -123.56
CA ALA A 2 -60.23 59.59 -123.65
C ALA A 2 -58.99 59.46 -122.72
N GLU A 3 -58.18 60.50 -122.56
CA GLU A 3 -56.96 60.45 -121.71
C GLU A 3 -57.25 60.31 -120.20
N ASN A 4 -58.40 60.82 -119.74
CA ASN A 4 -58.82 60.67 -118.35
C ASN A 4 -59.34 59.26 -118.07
N ASP A 5 -59.98 58.62 -119.06
CA ASP A 5 -60.47 57.24 -118.94
C ASP A 5 -59.30 56.24 -118.92
N ASP A 6 -58.25 56.47 -119.71
CA ASP A 6 -57.03 55.64 -119.69
C ASP A 6 -56.28 55.75 -118.36
N ARG A 7 -56.18 56.95 -117.77
CA ARG A 7 -55.61 57.15 -116.43
C ARG A 7 -56.44 56.49 -115.34
N LEU A 8 -57.77 56.56 -115.43
CA LEU A 8 -58.68 55.90 -114.50
C LEU A 8 -58.53 54.37 -114.57
N ASN A 9 -58.37 53.81 -115.77
CA ASN A 9 -58.14 52.38 -115.96
C ASN A 9 -56.77 51.93 -115.46
N ALA A 10 -55.71 52.72 -115.68
CA ALA A 10 -54.38 52.45 -115.11
C ALA A 10 -54.40 52.51 -113.57
N LEU A 11 -55.13 53.46 -112.99
CA LEU A 11 -55.29 53.55 -111.54
C LEU A 11 -56.03 52.34 -110.97
N LYS A 12 -57.11 51.90 -111.63
CA LYS A 12 -57.85 50.67 -111.25
C LYS A 12 -56.96 49.44 -111.30
N GLN A 13 -56.20 49.26 -112.39
CA GLN A 13 -55.24 48.15 -112.50
C GLN A 13 -54.16 48.21 -111.41
N SER A 14 -53.66 49.40 -111.06
CA SER A 14 -52.70 49.56 -109.97
C SER A 14 -53.30 49.23 -108.59
N ALA A 15 -54.56 49.60 -108.36
CA ALA A 15 -55.27 49.29 -107.12
C ALA A 15 -55.56 47.79 -107.00
N GLU A 16 -55.99 47.14 -108.09
CA GLU A 16 -56.17 45.69 -108.15
C GLU A 16 -54.86 44.94 -107.91
N ARG A 17 -53.75 45.41 -108.50
CA ARG A 17 -52.42 44.81 -108.28
C ARG A 17 -51.96 44.97 -106.84
N LEU A 18 -52.13 46.17 -106.26
CA LEU A 18 -51.77 46.44 -104.87
C LEU A 18 -52.61 45.59 -103.90
N GLN A 19 -53.89 45.38 -104.22
CA GLN A 19 -54.77 44.51 -103.44
C GLN A 19 -54.32 43.04 -103.51
N GLN A 20 -53.96 42.54 -104.70
CA GLN A 20 -53.41 41.19 -104.86
C GLN A 20 -52.07 41.03 -104.13
N GLU A 21 -51.18 42.02 -104.19
CA GLU A 21 -49.92 42.01 -103.43
C GLU A 21 -50.17 42.00 -101.91
N HIS A 22 -51.16 42.76 -101.43
CA HIS A 22 -51.55 42.79 -100.02
C HIS A 22 -52.15 41.44 -99.57
N GLU A 23 -53.02 40.84 -100.36
CA GLU A 23 -53.60 39.51 -100.09
C GLU A 23 -52.52 38.42 -100.09
N ALA A 24 -51.60 38.44 -101.04
CA ALA A 24 -50.45 37.53 -101.11
C ALA A 24 -49.51 37.71 -99.91
N LEU A 25 -49.19 38.94 -99.53
CA LEU A 25 -48.37 39.24 -98.37
C LEU A 25 -49.03 38.79 -97.07
N THR A 26 -50.34 39.03 -96.93
CA THR A 26 -51.12 38.60 -95.76
C THR A 26 -51.13 37.08 -95.65
N SER A 27 -51.34 36.37 -96.77
CA SER A 27 -51.31 34.91 -96.84
C SER A 27 -49.93 34.33 -96.52
N SER A 28 -48.87 34.90 -97.09
CA SER A 28 -47.47 34.49 -96.81
C SER A 28 -47.12 34.72 -95.34
N THR A 29 -47.49 35.88 -94.79
CA THR A 29 -47.24 36.22 -93.38
C THR A 29 -48.01 35.29 -92.45
N GLY A 30 -49.26 34.96 -92.77
CA GLY A 30 -50.05 33.98 -92.04
C GLY A 30 -49.43 32.58 -92.05
N THR A 31 -48.89 32.16 -93.19
CA THR A 31 -48.20 30.87 -93.33
C THR A 31 -46.90 30.84 -92.52
N SER A 32 -46.07 31.88 -92.62
CA SER A 32 -44.82 31.99 -91.83
C SER A 32 -45.10 32.07 -90.33
N LEU A 33 -46.12 32.82 -89.91
CA LEU A 33 -46.52 32.92 -88.51
C LEU A 33 -47.01 31.57 -87.97
N SER A 34 -47.80 30.84 -88.74
CA SER A 34 -48.25 29.49 -88.36
C SER A 34 -47.08 28.51 -88.26
N GLY A 35 -46.11 28.59 -89.19
CA GLY A 35 -44.88 27.79 -89.14
C GLY A 35 -44.06 28.07 -87.88
N TRP A 36 -43.80 29.35 -87.59
CA TRP A 36 -43.08 29.78 -86.38
C TRP A 36 -43.81 29.38 -85.10
N GLN A 37 -45.13 29.48 -85.06
CA GLN A 37 -45.92 29.05 -83.90
C GLN A 37 -45.78 27.54 -83.65
N SER A 38 -45.77 26.73 -84.71
CA SER A 38 -45.55 25.27 -84.61
C SER A 38 -44.14 24.97 -84.13
N GLU A 39 -43.12 25.48 -84.81
CA GLU A 39 -41.71 25.24 -84.46
C GLU A 39 -41.39 25.69 -83.03
N PHE A 40 -41.93 26.84 -82.61
CA PHE A 40 -41.77 27.32 -81.25
C PHE A 40 -42.43 26.38 -80.24
N THR A 41 -43.65 25.90 -80.52
CA THR A 41 -44.37 24.97 -79.64
C THR A 41 -43.64 23.64 -79.53
N ASP A 42 -43.15 23.11 -80.64
CA ASP A 42 -42.39 21.85 -80.68
C ASP A 42 -41.05 21.99 -79.95
N ALA A 43 -40.31 23.07 -80.21
CA ALA A 43 -39.04 23.34 -79.52
C ALA A 43 -39.23 23.57 -78.01
N GLN A 44 -40.32 24.25 -77.61
CA GLN A 44 -40.63 24.46 -76.20
C GLN A 44 -41.01 23.17 -75.48
N THR A 45 -41.76 22.29 -76.16
CA THR A 45 -42.15 20.98 -75.64
C THR A 45 -40.93 20.08 -75.50
N SER A 46 -40.10 19.99 -76.54
CA SER A 46 -38.85 19.22 -76.53
C SER A 46 -37.89 19.67 -75.42
N ARG A 47 -37.67 20.98 -75.25
CA ARG A 47 -36.85 21.51 -74.15
C ARG A 47 -37.43 21.19 -72.77
N ALA A 48 -38.75 21.23 -72.62
CA ALA A 48 -39.40 20.89 -71.36
C ALA A 48 -39.20 19.40 -71.02
N GLU A 49 -39.31 18.52 -72.02
CA GLU A 49 -39.06 17.08 -71.87
C GLU A 49 -37.58 16.80 -71.54
N GLU A 50 -36.63 17.34 -72.31
CA GLU A 50 -35.20 17.18 -72.06
C GLU A 50 -34.81 17.67 -70.66
N TYR A 51 -35.32 18.83 -70.25
CA TYR A 51 -35.09 19.34 -68.91
C TYR A 51 -35.65 18.42 -67.82
N SER A 52 -36.84 17.84 -68.04
CA SER A 52 -37.44 16.90 -67.10
C SER A 52 -36.62 15.62 -66.96
N LEU A 53 -36.15 15.06 -68.08
CA LEU A 53 -35.32 13.86 -68.11
C LEU A 53 -33.96 14.11 -67.45
N ALA A 54 -33.28 15.20 -67.81
CA ALA A 54 -32.01 15.58 -67.20
C ALA A 54 -32.13 15.92 -65.70
N LYS A 55 -33.32 16.27 -65.22
CA LYS A 55 -33.59 16.46 -63.79
C LYS A 55 -33.77 15.12 -63.07
N ILE A 56 -34.43 14.15 -63.71
CA ILE A 56 -34.59 12.80 -63.18
C ILE A 56 -33.23 12.11 -63.11
N GLU A 57 -32.47 12.10 -64.21
CA GLU A 57 -31.14 11.49 -64.29
C GLU A 57 -30.18 12.04 -63.23
N ARG A 58 -30.07 13.38 -63.11
CA ARG A 58 -29.28 14.00 -62.03
C ARG A 58 -29.76 13.63 -60.63
N GLY A 59 -31.08 13.45 -60.46
CA GLY A 59 -31.65 13.00 -59.19
C GLY A 59 -31.23 11.58 -58.83
N GLU A 60 -31.21 10.68 -59.82
CA GLU A 60 -30.75 9.30 -59.66
C GLU A 60 -29.24 9.23 -59.41
N GLU A 61 -28.43 9.89 -60.22
CA GLU A 61 -26.96 9.96 -60.05
C GLU A 61 -26.58 10.52 -58.66
N PHE A 62 -27.24 11.60 -58.25
CA PHE A 62 -27.02 12.17 -56.92
C PHE A 62 -27.45 11.19 -55.81
N GLY A 63 -28.58 10.51 -55.99
CA GLY A 63 -29.05 9.49 -55.06
C GLY A 63 -28.07 8.32 -54.91
N GLU A 64 -27.50 7.85 -56.00
CA GLU A 64 -26.47 6.80 -56.00
C GLU A 64 -25.17 7.27 -55.37
N ALA A 65 -24.67 8.46 -55.73
CA ALA A 65 -23.47 9.04 -55.15
C ALA A 65 -23.60 9.20 -53.62
N VAL A 66 -24.77 9.68 -53.14
CA VAL A 66 -25.04 9.81 -51.70
C VAL A 66 -25.06 8.44 -51.00
N ARG A 67 -25.66 7.41 -51.62
CA ARG A 67 -25.67 6.05 -51.08
C ARG A 67 -24.26 5.47 -51.00
N GLU A 68 -23.47 5.64 -52.05
CA GLU A 68 -22.09 5.14 -52.12
C GLU A 68 -21.19 5.83 -51.09
N ILE A 69 -21.27 7.16 -50.99
CA ILE A 69 -20.53 7.94 -49.98
C ILE A 69 -20.92 7.47 -48.58
N ARG A 70 -22.22 7.30 -48.30
CA ARG A 70 -22.69 6.82 -47.00
C ARG A 70 -22.18 5.41 -46.69
N ALA A 71 -22.18 4.50 -47.67
CA ALA A 71 -21.67 3.14 -47.49
C ALA A 71 -20.16 3.12 -47.25
N LYS A 72 -19.38 3.85 -48.07
CA LYS A 72 -17.93 3.97 -47.88
C LYS A 72 -17.57 4.63 -46.55
N ALA A 73 -18.32 5.65 -46.13
CA ALA A 73 -18.13 6.31 -44.85
C ALA A 73 -18.43 5.38 -43.68
N SER A 74 -19.55 4.62 -43.73
CA SER A 74 -19.88 3.68 -42.65
C SER A 74 -18.86 2.56 -42.54
N THR A 75 -18.42 1.97 -43.66
CA THR A 75 -17.38 0.95 -43.66
C THR A 75 -16.06 1.48 -43.10
N LYS A 76 -15.60 2.66 -43.55
CA LYS A 76 -14.37 3.27 -43.02
C LYS A 76 -14.48 3.62 -41.54
N LEU A 77 -15.63 4.12 -41.08
CA LEU A 77 -15.84 4.41 -39.66
C LEU A 77 -15.79 3.13 -38.82
N ILE A 78 -16.43 2.05 -39.26
CA ILE A 78 -16.41 0.76 -38.57
C ILE A 78 -14.99 0.20 -38.52
N GLU A 79 -14.27 0.19 -39.64
CA GLU A 79 -12.91 -0.34 -39.73
C GLU A 79 -11.92 0.49 -38.89
N THR A 80 -12.01 1.82 -38.97
CA THR A 80 -11.18 2.75 -38.18
C THR A 80 -11.45 2.59 -36.69
N THR A 81 -12.72 2.49 -36.30
CA THR A 81 -13.12 2.25 -34.89
C THR A 81 -12.59 0.91 -34.41
N LYS A 82 -12.70 -0.15 -35.21
CA LYS A 82 -12.19 -1.49 -34.85
C LYS A 82 -10.67 -1.48 -34.69
N LYS A 83 -9.94 -0.88 -35.63
CA LYS A 83 -8.48 -0.77 -35.58
C LYS A 83 -8.01 0.04 -34.37
N HIS A 84 -8.67 1.15 -34.06
CA HIS A 84 -8.35 1.94 -32.86
C HIS A 84 -8.68 1.17 -31.58
N ASN A 85 -9.80 0.45 -31.52
CA ASN A 85 -10.17 -0.33 -30.34
C ASN A 85 -9.19 -1.49 -30.09
N GLU A 86 -8.77 -2.20 -31.14
CA GLU A 86 -7.76 -3.25 -31.04
C GLU A 86 -6.40 -2.68 -30.59
N ALA A 87 -5.96 -1.58 -31.20
CA ALA A 87 -4.72 -0.91 -30.80
C ALA A 87 -4.76 -0.40 -29.35
N PHE A 88 -5.88 0.19 -28.93
CA PHE A 88 -6.09 0.62 -27.55
C PHE A 88 -6.06 -0.57 -26.59
N LYS A 89 -6.72 -1.66 -26.93
CA LYS A 89 -6.74 -2.87 -26.10
C LYS A 89 -5.33 -3.45 -25.94
N THR A 90 -4.58 -3.60 -27.04
CA THR A 90 -3.19 -4.09 -26.98
C THR A 90 -2.30 -3.17 -26.15
N ALA A 91 -2.41 -1.84 -26.34
CA ALA A 91 -1.65 -0.88 -25.54
C ALA A 91 -2.01 -0.99 -24.05
N PHE A 92 -3.29 -1.10 -23.72
CA PHE A 92 -3.78 -1.22 -22.35
C PHE A 92 -3.34 -2.54 -21.69
N ASP A 93 -3.41 -3.66 -22.42
CA ASP A 93 -2.95 -4.97 -21.93
C ASP A 93 -1.43 -4.96 -21.68
N SER A 94 -0.65 -4.34 -22.57
CA SER A 94 0.80 -4.19 -22.40
C SER A 94 1.14 -3.31 -21.19
N PHE A 95 0.41 -2.22 -21.00
CA PHE A 95 0.56 -1.33 -19.85
C PHE A 95 0.19 -2.05 -18.54
N GLY A 96 -0.93 -2.78 -18.52
CA GLY A 96 -1.34 -3.58 -17.38
C GLY A 96 -0.30 -4.63 -17.00
N THR A 97 0.32 -5.27 -18.00
CA THR A 97 1.39 -6.25 -17.80
C THR A 97 2.65 -5.60 -17.22
N ASP A 98 3.05 -4.43 -17.73
CA ASP A 98 4.23 -3.70 -17.21
C ASP A 98 3.98 -3.22 -15.78
N VAL A 99 2.82 -2.63 -15.49
CA VAL A 99 2.43 -2.21 -14.13
C VAL A 99 2.47 -3.39 -13.16
N ASN A 100 1.93 -4.55 -13.55
CA ASN A 100 1.90 -5.73 -12.68
C ASN A 100 3.32 -6.28 -12.44
N SER A 101 4.17 -6.27 -13.47
CA SER A 101 5.58 -6.66 -13.35
C SER A 101 6.37 -5.71 -12.44
N LYS A 102 6.20 -4.39 -12.60
CA LYS A 102 6.86 -3.38 -11.75
C LYS A 102 6.37 -3.46 -10.31
N THR A 103 5.07 -3.69 -10.10
CA THR A 103 4.50 -3.85 -8.76
C THR A 103 5.12 -5.06 -8.05
N GLY A 104 5.25 -6.20 -8.75
CA GLY A 104 5.93 -7.37 -8.20
C GLY A 104 7.40 -7.11 -7.84
N ASP A 105 8.16 -6.42 -8.71
CA ASP A 105 9.56 -6.05 -8.43
C ASP A 105 9.68 -5.08 -7.23
N ILE A 106 8.73 -4.13 -7.10
CA ILE A 106 8.67 -3.22 -5.95
C ILE A 106 8.39 -3.99 -4.66
N GLU A 107 7.43 -4.92 -4.66
CA GLU A 107 7.12 -5.76 -3.49
C GLU A 107 8.32 -6.64 -3.10
N GLU A 108 9.00 -7.25 -4.07
CA GLU A 108 10.19 -8.07 -3.82
C GLU A 108 11.32 -7.23 -3.22
N LYS A 109 11.60 -6.05 -3.80
CA LYS A 109 12.60 -5.11 -3.27
C LYS A 109 12.22 -4.60 -1.89
N HIS A 110 10.95 -4.33 -1.65
CA HIS A 110 10.46 -3.92 -0.33
C HIS A 110 10.71 -5.02 0.71
N LYS A 111 10.42 -6.28 0.36
CA LYS A 111 10.70 -7.42 1.24
C LYS A 111 12.20 -7.59 1.51
N LYS A 112 13.06 -7.45 0.49
CA LYS A 112 14.52 -7.48 0.65
C LYS A 112 15.03 -6.35 1.55
N ILE A 113 14.47 -5.15 1.44
CA ILE A 113 14.81 -4.02 2.32
C ILE A 113 14.42 -4.33 3.77
N LEU A 114 13.23 -4.90 4.00
CA LEU A 114 12.80 -5.32 5.33
C LEU A 114 13.71 -6.40 5.91
N GLU A 115 14.11 -7.39 5.12
CA GLU A 115 15.02 -8.46 5.54
C GLU A 115 16.41 -7.93 5.88
N ILE A 116 16.97 -7.05 5.04
CA ILE A 116 18.25 -6.38 5.35
C ILE A 116 18.11 -5.51 6.59
N TYR A 117 17.02 -4.77 6.74
CA TYR A 117 16.78 -3.94 7.92
C TYR A 117 16.62 -4.79 9.19
N GLU A 118 15.94 -5.92 9.11
CA GLU A 118 15.80 -6.86 10.22
C GLU A 118 17.13 -7.53 10.57
N LEU A 119 17.90 -7.98 9.58
CA LEU A 119 19.24 -8.54 9.77
C LEU A 119 20.18 -7.50 10.39
N VAL A 120 20.19 -6.27 9.89
CA VAL A 120 20.99 -5.17 10.46
C VAL A 120 20.47 -4.75 11.85
N ALA A 121 19.17 -4.82 12.11
CA ALA A 121 18.61 -4.55 13.43
C ALA A 121 18.89 -5.68 14.43
N ALA A 122 19.02 -6.92 13.97
CA ALA A 122 19.33 -8.10 14.78
C ALA A 122 20.84 -8.26 15.05
N ASP A 123 21.67 -8.07 14.04
CA ASP A 123 23.15 -8.12 14.11
C ASP A 123 23.77 -6.79 14.60
N GLY A 124 22.99 -5.70 14.58
CA GLY A 124 23.39 -4.43 15.14
C GLY A 124 23.48 -4.46 16.66
N VAL A 125 24.25 -3.53 17.23
CA VAL A 125 24.47 -3.38 18.68
C VAL A 125 23.12 -3.39 19.44
N ALA A 126 22.11 -2.65 18.98
CA ALA A 126 20.80 -2.61 19.62
C ALA A 126 20.04 -3.96 19.65
N GLY A 127 20.22 -4.80 18.61
CA GLY A 127 19.63 -6.15 18.50
C GLY A 127 20.29 -7.15 19.43
N GLY A 128 21.63 -7.13 19.48
CA GLY A 128 22.41 -7.95 20.42
C GLY A 128 22.04 -7.68 21.88
N TYR A 129 21.91 -6.41 22.27
CA TYR A 129 21.47 -6.04 23.63
C TYR A 129 20.00 -6.38 23.91
N LYS A 130 19.11 -6.31 22.91
CA LYS A 130 17.72 -6.76 23.06
C LYS A 130 17.65 -8.27 23.31
N LYS A 131 18.38 -9.06 22.53
CA LYS A 131 18.46 -10.52 22.70
C LYS A 131 19.04 -10.89 24.07
N GLY A 132 20.14 -10.24 24.47
CA GLY A 132 20.71 -10.41 25.81
C GLY A 132 19.74 -10.07 26.95
N ALA A 133 18.88 -9.05 26.77
CA ALA A 133 17.84 -8.72 27.74
C ALA A 133 16.75 -9.82 27.83
N ASP A 134 16.29 -10.33 26.68
CA ASP A 134 15.28 -11.39 26.61
C ASP A 134 15.81 -12.72 27.21
N ASP A 135 17.09 -13.03 27.02
CA ASP A 135 17.78 -14.17 27.65
C ASP A 135 17.91 -13.97 29.18
N ALA A 136 18.27 -12.78 29.64
CA ALA A 136 18.35 -12.45 31.07
C ALA A 136 16.98 -12.54 31.76
N LYS A 137 15.90 -12.13 31.09
CA LYS A 137 14.52 -12.28 31.58
C LYS A 137 14.16 -13.74 31.81
N SER A 138 14.50 -14.60 30.85
CA SER A 138 14.25 -16.04 30.92
C SER A 138 15.05 -16.70 32.03
N ALA A 139 16.33 -16.33 32.18
CA ALA A 139 17.16 -16.76 33.29
C ALA A 139 16.60 -16.32 34.65
N ALA A 140 16.14 -15.07 34.78
CA ALA A 140 15.53 -14.57 36.01
C ALA A 140 14.27 -15.34 36.39
N PHE A 141 13.43 -15.67 35.40
CA PHE A 141 12.24 -16.50 35.60
C PHE A 141 12.63 -17.89 36.09
N ASN A 142 13.59 -18.55 35.44
CA ASN A 142 14.06 -19.88 35.83
C ASN A 142 14.61 -19.87 37.28
N TRP A 143 15.42 -18.88 37.67
CA TRP A 143 15.92 -18.75 39.04
C TRP A 143 14.82 -18.46 40.07
N SER A 144 13.78 -17.72 39.69
CA SER A 144 12.62 -17.49 40.56
C SER A 144 11.79 -18.77 40.78
N VAL A 145 11.65 -19.60 39.73
CA VAL A 145 11.01 -20.91 39.80
C VAL A 145 11.82 -21.86 40.67
N VAL A 146 13.15 -21.87 40.54
CA VAL A 146 14.05 -22.67 41.39
C VAL A 146 13.93 -22.26 42.86
N SER A 147 13.93 -20.95 43.16
CA SER A 147 13.75 -20.45 44.53
C SER A 147 12.40 -20.88 45.12
N MET A 148 11.32 -20.74 44.35
CA MET A 148 9.97 -21.18 44.75
C MET A 148 9.92 -22.70 44.98
N ALA A 149 10.54 -23.49 44.11
CA ALA A 149 10.61 -24.94 44.24
C ALA A 149 11.36 -25.36 45.50
N CYS A 150 12.47 -24.70 45.87
CA CYS A 150 13.19 -24.97 47.12
C CYS A 150 12.31 -24.73 48.35
N VAL A 151 11.51 -23.65 48.37
CA VAL A 151 10.61 -23.34 49.49
C VAL A 151 9.45 -24.35 49.57
N ILE A 152 8.85 -24.70 48.44
CA ILE A 152 7.76 -25.69 48.39
C ILE A 152 8.26 -27.08 48.79
N LEU A 153 9.42 -27.50 48.29
CA LEU A 153 10.04 -28.78 48.69
C LEU A 153 10.43 -28.78 50.16
N GLY A 154 10.96 -27.66 50.68
CA GLY A 154 11.20 -27.49 52.11
C GLY A 154 9.92 -27.63 52.94
N TRP A 155 8.83 -27.00 52.52
CA TRP A 155 7.52 -27.10 53.19
C TRP A 155 6.90 -28.50 53.10
N VAL A 156 7.02 -29.18 51.95
CA VAL A 156 6.52 -30.55 51.76
C VAL A 156 7.35 -31.55 52.55
N MET A 157 8.68 -31.42 52.59
CA MET A 157 9.53 -32.22 53.47
C MET A 157 9.23 -31.94 54.95
N PHE A 158 9.00 -30.68 55.30
CA PHE A 158 8.57 -30.28 56.64
C PHE A 158 7.24 -30.95 57.00
N LYS A 159 6.18 -30.82 56.20
CA LYS A 159 4.88 -31.48 56.44
C LYS A 159 4.94 -33.01 56.41
N GLY A 160 5.66 -33.59 55.46
CA GLY A 160 5.70 -35.03 55.21
C GLY A 160 6.57 -35.83 56.18
N ARG A 161 7.62 -35.22 56.75
CA ARG A 161 8.54 -35.88 57.68
C ARG A 161 8.31 -35.49 59.15
N LEU A 162 7.81 -34.28 59.44
CA LEU A 162 7.52 -33.86 60.82
C LEU A 162 6.10 -34.15 61.29
N GLY A 163 5.17 -34.57 60.41
CA GLY A 163 3.83 -34.97 60.80
C GLY A 163 3.24 -34.09 61.91
N PHE A 164 2.73 -32.91 61.56
CA PHE A 164 1.76 -32.22 62.44
C PHE A 164 0.43 -33.01 62.49
N GLY A 165 0.50 -34.33 62.62
CA GLY A 165 -0.49 -35.12 63.33
C GLY A 165 -0.29 -34.80 64.81
N ILE A 166 -1.32 -34.22 65.39
CA ILE A 166 -1.42 -33.95 66.82
C ILE A 166 -0.86 -35.14 67.60
N ALA A 167 0.13 -34.85 68.44
CA ALA A 167 0.45 -35.54 69.68
C ALA A 167 -0.24 -36.90 69.88
N ASN A 168 0.37 -37.97 69.37
CA ASN A 168 0.22 -39.27 70.00
C ASN A 168 1.47 -39.51 70.85
N GLY A 169 1.49 -38.89 72.04
CA GLY A 169 2.46 -39.18 73.10
C GLY A 169 3.41 -38.05 73.50
N GLY A 170 2.87 -36.95 74.02
CA GLY A 170 3.40 -36.18 75.17
C GLY A 170 4.90 -35.84 75.34
N GLY A 171 5.75 -35.95 74.34
CA GLY A 171 7.19 -35.68 74.44
C GLY A 171 7.72 -34.92 73.23
N LEU A 172 8.49 -33.86 73.49
CA LEU A 172 9.16 -33.08 72.46
C LEU A 172 10.40 -33.85 71.97
N ASP A 173 10.38 -34.32 70.73
CA ASP A 173 11.49 -35.09 70.13
C ASP A 173 12.62 -34.16 69.66
N TRP A 174 13.55 -33.86 70.59
CA TRP A 174 14.69 -32.96 70.38
C TRP A 174 15.57 -33.33 69.16
N PRO A 175 15.93 -34.60 68.92
CA PRO A 175 16.65 -35.02 67.71
C PRO A 175 15.95 -34.63 66.39
N VAL A 176 14.63 -34.78 66.33
CA VAL A 176 13.84 -34.41 65.14
C VAL A 176 13.81 -32.89 64.96
N MET A 177 13.78 -32.13 66.06
CA MET A 177 13.83 -30.66 66.00
C MET A 177 15.18 -30.13 65.50
N VAL A 178 16.30 -30.71 65.95
CA VAL A 178 17.65 -30.27 65.52
C VAL A 178 17.90 -30.57 64.04
N THR A 179 17.51 -31.75 63.56
CA THR A 179 17.69 -32.15 62.15
C THR A 179 16.81 -31.33 61.19
N THR A 180 15.63 -30.90 61.64
CA THR A 180 14.71 -30.11 60.81
C THR A 180 15.12 -28.65 60.74
N VAL A 181 15.64 -28.08 61.83
CA VAL A 181 16.23 -26.74 61.83
C VAL A 181 17.47 -26.68 60.92
N SER A 182 18.33 -27.71 60.94
CA SER A 182 19.53 -27.74 60.09
C SER A 182 19.21 -27.87 58.60
N ILE A 183 18.28 -28.77 58.22
CA ILE A 183 17.83 -28.91 56.83
C ILE A 183 17.13 -27.63 56.35
N THR A 184 16.28 -27.04 57.18
CA THR A 184 15.58 -25.79 56.85
C THR A 184 16.56 -24.63 56.65
N ALA A 185 17.62 -24.55 57.47
CA ALA A 185 18.66 -23.54 57.33
C ALA A 185 19.40 -23.65 55.98
N VAL A 186 19.75 -24.87 55.55
CA VAL A 186 20.40 -25.09 54.25
C VAL A 186 19.47 -24.71 53.09
N ILE A 187 18.19 -25.10 53.15
CA ILE A 187 17.21 -24.75 52.12
C ILE A 187 16.98 -23.23 52.07
N PHE A 188 16.97 -22.55 53.21
CA PHE A 188 16.80 -21.10 53.28
C PHE A 188 17.97 -20.36 52.64
N VAL A 189 19.21 -20.80 52.89
CA VAL A 189 20.41 -20.24 52.24
C VAL A 189 20.35 -20.44 50.73
N ALA A 190 19.96 -21.64 50.26
CA ALA A 190 19.81 -21.92 48.83
C ALA A 190 18.71 -21.07 48.17
N ALA A 191 17.56 -20.93 48.82
CA ALA A 191 16.46 -20.09 48.33
C ALA A 191 16.85 -18.61 48.24
N GLN A 192 17.59 -18.11 49.23
CA GLN A 192 18.08 -16.73 49.26
C GLN A 192 19.12 -16.46 48.18
N PHE A 193 20.03 -17.39 47.92
CA PHE A 193 20.98 -17.30 46.82
C PHE A 193 20.26 -17.24 45.46
N ALA A 194 19.31 -18.14 45.21
CA ALA A 194 18.51 -18.17 43.98
C ALA A 194 17.69 -16.88 43.78
N SER A 195 17.13 -16.32 44.87
CA SER A 195 16.44 -15.03 44.86
C SER A 195 17.38 -13.87 44.48
N GLY A 196 18.60 -13.87 45.03
CA GLY A 196 19.65 -12.91 44.68
C GLY A 196 20.03 -12.95 43.20
N GLN A 197 20.22 -14.15 42.65
CA GLN A 197 20.53 -14.35 41.23
C GLN A 197 19.38 -13.91 40.31
N SER A 198 18.13 -14.20 40.67
CA SER A 198 16.96 -13.72 39.92
C SER A 198 16.91 -12.19 39.87
N ARG A 199 17.22 -11.51 41.00
CA ARG A 199 17.28 -10.05 41.06
C ARG A 199 18.39 -9.49 40.17
N LEU A 200 19.58 -10.10 40.18
CA LEU A 200 20.70 -9.68 39.34
C LEU A 200 20.33 -9.75 37.85
N HIS A 201 19.76 -10.87 37.41
CA HIS A 201 19.33 -11.04 36.02
C HIS A 201 18.24 -10.04 35.60
N ARG A 202 17.32 -9.67 36.50
CA ARG A 202 16.32 -8.61 36.24
C ARG A 202 16.95 -7.23 36.08
N VAL A 203 17.95 -6.90 36.90
CA VAL A 203 18.69 -5.63 36.78
C VAL A 203 19.46 -5.60 35.46
N ASN A 204 20.07 -6.72 35.07
CA ASN A 204 20.78 -6.85 33.80
C ASN A 204 19.83 -6.75 32.60
N GLU A 205 18.65 -7.41 32.64
CA GLU A 205 17.59 -7.26 31.64
C GLU A 205 17.21 -5.79 31.46
N GLN A 206 16.92 -5.08 32.55
CA GLN A 206 16.56 -3.66 32.50
C GLN A 206 17.68 -2.84 31.87
N ARG A 207 18.93 -2.98 32.32
CA ARG A 207 20.08 -2.23 31.76
C ARG A 207 20.26 -2.49 30.27
N MET A 208 20.21 -3.75 29.83
CA MET A 208 20.37 -4.12 28.42
C MET A 208 19.22 -3.61 27.55
N ARG A 209 17.99 -3.65 28.07
CA ARG A 209 16.80 -3.17 27.35
C ARG A 209 16.78 -1.65 27.21
N TRP A 210 17.16 -0.92 28.25
CA TRP A 210 17.32 0.53 28.19
C TRP A 210 18.39 0.93 27.18
N PHE A 211 19.54 0.25 27.20
CA PHE A 211 20.60 0.47 26.23
C PHE A 211 20.15 0.21 24.79
N SER A 212 19.42 -0.87 24.54
CA SER A 212 18.84 -1.18 23.23
C SER A 212 17.92 -0.06 22.73
N LEU A 213 17.07 0.49 23.61
CA LEU A 213 16.17 1.59 23.28
C LEU A 213 16.93 2.89 23.01
N GLU A 214 17.91 3.22 23.84
CA GLU A 214 18.76 4.41 23.66
C GLU A 214 19.49 4.36 22.32
N VAL A 215 20.16 3.25 22.01
CA VAL A 215 20.87 3.08 20.72
C VAL A 215 19.91 3.20 19.54
N LYS A 216 18.72 2.58 19.61
CA LYS A 216 17.72 2.64 18.55
C LYS A 216 17.11 4.03 18.38
N ALA A 217 17.06 4.83 19.45
CA ALA A 217 16.46 6.16 19.42
C ALA A 217 17.42 7.24 18.88
N ILE A 218 18.75 7.03 18.92
CA ILE A 218 19.74 8.02 18.49
C ILE A 218 19.52 8.47 17.03
N ASP A 219 19.39 7.53 16.09
CA ASP A 219 19.28 7.85 14.66
C ASP A 219 18.03 8.71 14.33
N PRO A 220 16.81 8.38 14.83
CA PRO A 220 15.65 9.26 14.70
C PRO A 220 15.85 10.66 15.28
N PHE A 221 16.48 10.78 16.46
CA PHE A 221 16.64 12.08 17.14
C PHE A 221 17.62 13.03 16.45
N ILE A 222 18.64 12.50 15.76
CA ILE A 222 19.63 13.33 15.07
C ILE A 222 19.29 13.57 13.59
N SER A 223 18.33 12.83 13.02
CA SER A 223 17.98 12.91 11.60
C SER A 223 17.52 14.29 11.13
N SER A 224 16.99 15.13 12.04
CA SER A 224 16.51 16.49 11.74
C SER A 224 17.62 17.56 11.77
N LEU A 225 18.83 17.23 12.21
CA LEU A 225 19.95 18.16 12.33
C LEU A 225 20.76 18.23 11.02
N PRO A 226 21.49 19.34 10.77
CA PRO A 226 22.48 19.41 9.69
C PRO A 226 23.56 18.31 9.81
N VAL A 227 24.04 17.81 8.67
CA VAL A 227 24.95 16.64 8.58
C VAL A 227 26.20 16.80 9.44
N GLU A 228 26.77 18.01 9.50
CA GLU A 228 27.96 18.30 10.33
C GLU A 228 27.70 18.08 11.82
N MET A 229 26.54 18.53 12.33
CA MET A 229 26.16 18.32 13.73
C MET A 229 25.81 16.85 14.03
N GLN A 230 25.27 16.12 13.05
CA GLN A 230 25.02 14.69 13.21
C GLN A 230 26.33 13.90 13.42
N GLN A 231 27.38 14.23 12.67
CA GLN A 231 28.67 13.54 12.78
C GLN A 231 29.37 13.83 14.11
N GLU A 232 29.35 15.09 14.55
CA GLU A 232 29.91 15.47 15.85
C GLU A 232 29.17 14.79 17.01
N LEU A 233 27.83 14.78 16.98
CA LEU A 233 27.02 14.07 17.99
C LEU A 233 27.29 12.56 17.98
N LYS A 234 27.40 11.93 16.79
CA LYS A 234 27.74 10.51 16.68
C LYS A 234 29.10 10.22 17.32
N LYS A 235 30.11 11.06 17.07
CA LYS A 235 31.44 10.92 17.69
C LYS A 235 31.37 11.01 19.22
N GLN A 236 30.76 12.06 19.77
CA GLN A 236 30.64 12.23 21.22
C GLN A 236 29.84 11.11 21.89
N LEU A 237 28.73 10.68 21.26
CA LEU A 237 27.92 9.58 21.74
C LEU A 237 28.70 8.27 21.70
N SER A 238 29.38 7.95 20.60
CA SER A 238 30.22 6.75 20.50
C SER A 238 31.33 6.71 21.55
N GLU A 239 32.03 7.82 21.78
CA GLU A 239 33.05 7.93 22.84
C GLU A 239 32.46 7.70 24.23
N ARG A 240 31.29 8.28 24.53
CA ARG A 240 30.62 8.09 25.81
C ARG A 240 30.06 6.69 26.00
N LEU A 241 29.51 6.09 24.94
CA LEU A 241 28.78 4.83 24.99
C LEU A 241 29.74 3.62 25.04
N PHE A 242 30.89 3.71 24.35
CA PHE A 242 31.86 2.62 24.23
C PHE A 242 33.19 2.89 24.96
N GLY A 243 33.48 4.14 25.35
CA GLY A 243 34.70 4.49 26.10
C GLY A 243 34.55 4.37 27.63
N GLN A 244 33.36 4.07 28.14
CA GLN A 244 33.18 3.78 29.58
C GLN A 244 33.49 2.31 29.86
N ASP A 245 34.57 2.07 30.60
CA ASP A 245 34.98 0.76 31.07
C ASP A 245 33.94 0.25 32.10
N ARG A 246 32.93 -0.49 31.61
CA ARG A 246 31.80 -0.99 32.43
C ARG A 246 32.18 -2.12 33.38
N VAL A 247 33.48 -2.37 33.59
CA VAL A 247 34.02 -3.39 34.49
C VAL A 247 33.94 -2.98 35.97
N ALA A 248 33.59 -1.73 36.29
CA ALA A 248 33.73 -1.17 37.64
C ALA A 248 32.42 -0.91 38.41
N ASP A 249 31.40 -1.76 38.29
CA ASP A 249 30.26 -1.72 39.23
C ASP A 249 29.89 -3.12 39.73
N ASP A 250 30.89 -3.78 40.31
CA ASP A 250 30.78 -5.01 41.10
C ASP A 250 30.11 -4.75 42.49
N ASN A 251 29.47 -3.58 42.67
CA ASN A 251 28.73 -3.24 43.90
C ASN A 251 27.28 -3.73 43.91
N LEU A 252 26.85 -4.52 42.92
CA LEU A 252 25.73 -5.43 43.12
C LEU A 252 26.23 -6.63 43.91
N LYS A 253 26.39 -6.43 45.23
CA LYS A 253 26.60 -7.50 46.23
C LYS A 253 25.54 -8.58 46.02
N SER A 254 25.87 -9.57 45.19
CA SER A 254 25.05 -10.74 44.97
C SER A 254 25.06 -11.52 46.27
N GLY A 255 23.90 -11.67 46.88
CA GLY A 255 23.63 -12.73 47.84
C GLY A 255 24.60 -12.78 49.04
N ILE A 256 24.17 -12.14 50.12
CA ILE A 256 24.65 -12.41 51.48
C ILE A 256 26.16 -12.12 51.66
N ASP A 257 26.45 -10.92 52.19
CA ASP A 257 27.74 -10.68 52.82
C ASP A 257 27.96 -11.81 53.85
N ILE A 258 29.01 -12.61 53.73
CA ILE A 258 29.32 -13.73 54.64
C ILE A 258 29.28 -13.24 56.10
N LEU A 259 29.65 -11.98 56.31
CA LEU A 259 29.57 -11.24 57.57
C LEU A 259 28.13 -11.12 58.13
N THR A 260 27.10 -11.07 57.28
CA THR A 260 25.69 -11.02 57.68
C THR A 260 25.18 -12.39 58.08
N VAL A 261 25.60 -13.44 57.38
CA VAL A 261 25.33 -14.83 57.79
C VAL A 261 26.05 -15.16 59.09
N GLU A 262 27.31 -14.77 59.24
CA GLU A 262 28.06 -14.97 60.47
C GLU A 262 27.43 -14.24 61.66
N LYS A 263 26.96 -13.00 61.47
CA LYS A 263 26.18 -12.26 62.48
C LYS A 263 24.86 -12.94 62.83
N MET A 264 24.11 -13.41 61.83
CA MET A 264 22.87 -14.16 62.08
C MET A 264 23.17 -15.46 62.83
N MET A 265 24.18 -16.23 62.41
CA MET A 265 24.56 -17.50 63.01
C MET A 265 25.04 -17.33 64.46
N ASN A 266 25.79 -16.26 64.74
CA ASN A 266 26.21 -15.89 66.09
C ASN A 266 25.05 -15.42 66.96
N SER A 267 24.08 -14.69 66.41
CA SER A 267 22.86 -14.29 67.14
C SER A 267 21.95 -15.48 67.46
N LEU A 268 21.82 -16.42 66.52
CA LEU A 268 21.08 -17.67 66.69
C LEU A 268 21.76 -18.57 67.72
N SER A 269 23.08 -18.76 67.63
CA SER A 269 23.86 -19.52 68.62
C SER A 269 23.72 -18.94 70.03
N LYS A 270 23.78 -17.60 70.18
CA LYS A 270 23.54 -16.94 71.47
C LYS A 270 22.11 -17.15 71.97
N SER A 271 21.10 -16.95 71.13
CA SER A 271 19.69 -17.14 71.49
C SER A 271 19.38 -18.59 71.88
N PHE A 272 19.91 -19.57 71.14
CA PHE A 272 19.81 -20.99 71.49
C PHE A 272 20.55 -21.32 72.79
N GLY A 273 21.73 -20.75 73.01
CA GLY A 273 22.50 -20.93 74.23
C GLY A 273 21.79 -20.35 75.47
N GLU A 274 21.11 -19.21 75.33
CA GLU A 274 20.29 -18.62 76.39
C GLU A 274 19.00 -19.42 76.64
N ALA A 275 18.33 -19.90 75.59
CA ALA A 275 17.17 -20.77 75.72
C ALA A 275 17.51 -22.11 76.39
N LEU A 276 18.64 -22.73 76.04
CA LEU A 276 19.13 -23.96 76.67
C LEU A 276 19.48 -23.75 78.14
N LYS A 277 20.13 -22.63 78.48
CA LYS A 277 20.44 -22.26 79.88
C LYS A 277 19.18 -21.94 80.69
N ALA A 278 18.15 -21.36 80.08
CA ALA A 278 16.88 -21.11 80.74
C ALA A 278 16.08 -22.39 81.03
N VAL A 279 16.21 -23.41 80.18
CA VAL A 279 15.55 -24.72 80.34
C VAL A 279 16.28 -25.62 81.34
N THR A 280 17.61 -25.52 81.47
CA THR A 280 18.40 -26.31 82.44
C THR A 280 18.42 -25.73 83.87
N ARG A 281 17.80 -24.56 84.10
CA ARG A 281 17.75 -23.89 85.41
C ARG A 281 16.39 -24.01 86.12
N LYS A 282 15.52 -24.93 85.68
CA LYS A 282 14.29 -25.34 86.37
C LYS A 282 14.40 -26.78 86.82
#